data_AF-A0A5A7RQM9-F1
#
_entry.id   AF-A0A5A7RQM9-F1
#
_cell.length_a   1.000
_cell.length_b   1.000
_cell.length_c   1.000
_cell.angle_alpha   90.00
_cell.angle_beta   90.00
_cell.angle_gamma   90.00
#
_symmetry.space_group_name_H-M   'P 1'
#
loop_
_entity.id
_entity.type
_entity.pdbx_description
1 polymer ?
#
loop_
_entity_poly.entity_id
_entity_poly.type
_entity_poly.pdbx_seq_one_letter_code
_entity_poly.pdbx_strand_id
1 'polypeptide(L)'
;MKKGMGKAILGIVIGSIILISISPNYGSPSGIYYYHKWALIFVSTNDISNQSQDAFPAQGLQAYYILKKHGYLDDNIVFALWHNNDDYISIYGNHNDLLGPPPQIGGPDESPEIDFDENSPLPAGVSDWNDLLHYCIDWIASHAGTNDDVVIYIVNHGEYDNVTGKALFGFEDGSSLPEDVFDSWIDNIHCRRMTVLVDACYSGDFIDAPVDVGFDSGIDSETNRILVSSAGNCIAFSYAEANGSWAGSLFFHPFFEALDGGISIKDAYEYACSFIPPGHTENVTALQNPQLVDKTGESKVYTFLDPLFVWVDDDYDATTPGWQIDHFSSLKNAVNAVAPYGRIYVYDGIYDEEIVVDKSMVIEGIGTPKIQTGGDGIFIKADDVELINLTIDAKDNGIILQHVHNVSILQCNVSNAALGVYSINSINCSIENSSIYKNGKGIYLSNSSNFIIRNSTILNNAYFGIEISHASKNNLIESCNIMYNGIYGLYIIQDSTGNKIWHNNFIGNTAYDSCNNDFNSKYEDVKG
;
A
#
# COMPACT_ATOMS: atom_id res chain seq x y z
N MET A 1 51.94 58.76 -26.83
CA MET A 1 52.15 59.14 -25.42
C MET A 1 50.80 59.17 -24.70
N LYS A 2 50.69 58.44 -23.57
CA LYS A 2 49.73 58.52 -22.43
C LYS A 2 48.37 59.23 -22.64
N LYS A 3 47.25 58.50 -22.54
CA LYS A 3 46.41 58.20 -21.34
C LYS A 3 45.49 59.36 -20.91
N GLY A 4 44.18 59.07 -20.85
CA GLY A 4 43.17 59.85 -20.13
C GLY A 4 41.79 59.17 -20.17
N MET A 5 41.52 58.34 -19.16
CA MET A 5 40.27 57.62 -18.91
C MET A 5 39.14 58.57 -18.46
N GLY A 6 37.93 58.36 -18.98
CA GLY A 6 36.67 58.86 -18.42
C GLY A 6 35.71 57.69 -18.19
N LYS A 7 35.30 57.50 -16.94
CA LYS A 7 34.49 56.38 -16.43
C LYS A 7 33.10 56.31 -17.07
N ALA A 8 32.69 55.13 -17.54
CA ALA A 8 31.28 54.76 -17.71
C ALA A 8 30.87 53.88 -16.53
N ILE A 9 29.91 54.35 -15.75
CA ILE A 9 29.23 53.57 -14.71
C ILE A 9 28.21 52.70 -15.44
N LEU A 10 28.48 51.41 -15.56
CA LEU A 10 27.52 50.43 -16.06
C LEU A 10 26.81 49.83 -14.84
N GLY A 11 25.57 50.23 -14.62
CA GLY A 11 24.68 49.57 -13.66
C GLY A 11 24.35 48.17 -14.20
N ILE A 12 24.91 47.14 -13.58
CA ILE A 12 24.54 45.75 -13.85
C ILE A 12 23.27 45.47 -13.05
N VAL A 13 22.12 45.47 -13.74
CA VAL A 13 20.91 44.81 -13.25
C VAL A 13 21.14 43.31 -13.45
N ILE A 14 21.47 42.58 -12.38
CA ILE A 14 21.47 41.13 -12.39
C ILE A 14 20.00 40.70 -12.31
N GLY A 15 19.36 40.56 -13.47
CA GLY A 15 18.12 39.80 -13.58
C GLY A 15 18.47 38.33 -13.43
N SER A 16 18.07 37.72 -12.30
CA SER A 16 18.16 36.29 -12.08
C SER A 16 17.29 35.56 -13.10
N ILE A 17 17.86 35.22 -14.25
CA ILE A 17 17.24 34.29 -15.20
C ILE A 17 17.38 32.91 -14.56
N ILE A 18 16.29 32.45 -13.94
CA ILE A 18 16.13 31.05 -13.54
C ILE A 18 16.00 30.27 -14.85
N LEU A 19 17.11 29.70 -15.33
CA LEU A 19 17.09 28.65 -16.33
C LEU A 19 16.60 27.37 -15.63
N ILE A 20 15.29 27.18 -15.58
CA ILE A 20 14.70 25.86 -15.34
C ILE A 20 15.08 25.04 -16.57
N SER A 21 16.13 24.21 -16.49
CA SER A 21 16.41 23.25 -17.55
C SER A 21 15.36 22.15 -17.45
N ILE A 22 14.24 22.33 -18.15
CA ILE A 22 13.33 21.23 -18.43
C ILE A 22 14.02 20.42 -19.54
N SER A 23 14.72 19.35 -19.16
CA SER A 23 15.18 18.36 -20.13
C SER A 23 13.95 17.56 -20.59
N PRO A 24 13.54 17.60 -21.88
CA PRO A 24 12.29 16.99 -22.32
C PRO A 24 12.43 15.53 -22.74
N ASN A 25 13.52 14.83 -22.41
CA ASN A 25 13.72 13.44 -22.81
C ASN A 25 14.68 12.71 -21.87
N TYR A 26 14.19 12.11 -20.78
CA TYR A 26 14.83 10.93 -20.19
C TYR A 26 13.75 10.02 -19.61
N GLY A 27 13.88 8.73 -19.94
CA GLY A 27 12.88 7.71 -19.73
C GLY A 27 12.44 7.60 -18.27
N SER A 28 11.19 7.15 -18.13
CA SER A 28 10.60 6.62 -16.91
C SER A 28 11.66 5.98 -16.02
N PRO A 29 11.67 6.26 -14.70
CA PRO A 29 12.47 5.51 -13.75
C PRO A 29 12.31 4.02 -14.06
N SER A 30 13.45 3.37 -14.30
CA SER A 30 13.54 1.97 -14.67
C SER A 30 13.00 1.11 -13.54
N GLY A 31 11.84 0.49 -13.78
CA GLY A 31 11.21 -0.48 -12.89
C GLY A 31 9.92 0.04 -12.24
N ILE A 32 8.90 0.39 -13.03
CA ILE A 32 7.54 0.50 -12.51
C ILE A 32 7.10 -0.93 -12.17
N TYR A 33 7.21 -1.32 -10.90
CA TYR A 33 6.50 -2.49 -10.42
C TYR A 33 5.04 -2.10 -10.25
N TYR A 34 4.17 -2.70 -11.06
CA TYR A 34 2.73 -2.60 -10.87
C TYR A 34 2.36 -3.59 -9.77
N TYR A 35 1.83 -3.08 -8.67
CA TYR A 35 1.25 -3.88 -7.59
C TYR A 35 -0.21 -4.12 -7.95
N HIS A 36 -0.63 -5.38 -8.06
CA HIS A 36 -2.02 -5.75 -8.25
C HIS A 36 -2.55 -6.42 -6.98
N LYS A 37 -3.87 -6.39 -6.83
CA LYS A 37 -4.58 -7.28 -5.92
C LYS A 37 -5.30 -8.33 -6.76
N TRP A 38 -5.18 -9.58 -6.36
CA TRP A 38 -5.88 -10.69 -6.97
C TRP A 38 -6.79 -11.33 -5.93
N ALA A 39 -7.97 -11.76 -6.35
CA ALA A 39 -8.88 -12.48 -5.49
C ALA A 39 -9.39 -13.76 -6.16
N LEU A 40 -9.59 -14.79 -5.35
CA LEU A 40 -10.36 -15.97 -5.67
C LEU A 40 -11.48 -16.07 -4.65
N ILE A 41 -12.74 -15.95 -5.08
CA ILE A 41 -13.90 -16.25 -4.27
C ILE A 41 -14.52 -17.53 -4.83
N PHE A 42 -14.56 -18.58 -4.01
CA PHE A 42 -15.01 -19.89 -4.46
C PHE A 42 -16.10 -20.42 -3.53
N VAL A 43 -17.35 -20.19 -3.94
CA VAL A 43 -18.54 -20.71 -3.25
C VAL A 43 -19.03 -21.93 -4.01
N SER A 44 -18.98 -23.09 -3.36
CA SER A 44 -19.23 -24.38 -4.02
C SER A 44 -20.40 -25.14 -3.41
N THR A 45 -21.33 -24.44 -2.76
CA THR A 45 -22.56 -24.97 -2.14
C THR A 45 -23.69 -23.95 -2.15
N ASN A 46 -24.93 -24.45 -2.11
CA ASN A 46 -26.16 -23.66 -2.17
C ASN A 46 -27.26 -24.10 -1.18
N ASP A 47 -26.94 -24.85 -0.12
CA ASP A 47 -28.00 -25.41 0.74
C ASP A 47 -28.36 -24.53 1.95
N ILE A 48 -29.61 -24.03 2.04
CA ILE A 48 -30.57 -24.43 3.11
C ILE A 48 -32.06 -24.38 2.69
N SER A 49 -32.62 -25.50 2.22
CA SER A 49 -34.05 -25.92 2.24
C SER A 49 -35.18 -24.98 1.74
N ASN A 50 -34.93 -23.72 1.41
CA ASN A 50 -35.96 -22.74 1.05
C ASN A 50 -35.45 -21.83 -0.08
N GLN A 51 -36.15 -21.86 -1.23
CA GLN A 51 -35.78 -21.33 -2.57
C GLN A 51 -35.61 -19.79 -2.68
N SER A 52 -35.15 -19.11 -1.64
CA SER A 52 -35.04 -17.64 -1.64
C SER A 52 -34.08 -17.07 -0.59
N GLN A 53 -33.31 -17.91 0.13
CA GLN A 53 -32.51 -17.49 1.29
C GLN A 53 -31.27 -18.38 1.50
N ASP A 54 -30.31 -18.36 0.56
CA ASP A 54 -29.12 -19.20 0.69
C ASP A 54 -27.93 -18.44 1.26
N ALA A 55 -27.52 -18.85 2.45
CA ALA A 55 -26.48 -18.18 3.22
C ALA A 55 -25.11 -18.25 2.54
N PHE A 56 -24.79 -19.35 1.84
CA PHE A 56 -23.47 -19.52 1.21
C PHE A 56 -23.30 -18.64 -0.04
N PRO A 57 -24.22 -18.62 -1.03
CA PRO A 57 -24.11 -17.67 -2.13
C PRO A 57 -24.18 -16.22 -1.67
N ALA A 58 -25.03 -15.90 -0.68
CA ALA A 58 -25.07 -14.56 -0.09
C ALA A 58 -23.71 -14.16 0.51
N GLN A 59 -23.03 -15.08 1.19
CA GLN A 59 -21.69 -14.84 1.73
C GLN A 59 -20.65 -14.57 0.63
N GLY A 60 -20.69 -15.32 -0.48
CA GLY A 60 -19.85 -15.09 -1.65
C GLY A 60 -20.08 -13.73 -2.29
N LEU A 61 -21.34 -13.36 -2.49
CA LEU A 61 -21.73 -12.05 -3.03
C LEU A 61 -21.33 -10.90 -2.09
N GLN A 62 -21.45 -11.07 -0.77
CA GLN A 62 -20.99 -10.06 0.19
C GLN A 62 -19.49 -9.79 0.02
N ALA A 63 -18.69 -10.86 -0.02
CA ALA A 63 -17.25 -10.73 -0.24
C ALA A 63 -16.96 -10.04 -1.59
N TYR A 64 -17.59 -10.50 -2.67
CA TYR A 64 -17.42 -9.93 -4.01
C TYR A 64 -17.71 -8.43 -4.03
N TYR A 65 -18.88 -8.00 -3.55
CA TYR A 65 -19.25 -6.59 -3.59
C TYR A 65 -18.40 -5.71 -2.70
N ILE A 66 -17.93 -6.21 -1.54
CA ILE A 66 -16.97 -5.48 -0.72
C ILE A 66 -15.63 -5.34 -1.45
N LEU A 67 -15.10 -6.40 -2.07
CA LEU A 67 -13.88 -6.29 -2.88
C LEU A 67 -14.06 -5.26 -4.02
N LYS A 68 -15.18 -5.32 -4.76
CA LYS A 68 -15.51 -4.38 -5.84
C LYS A 68 -15.59 -2.94 -5.36
N LYS A 69 -16.28 -2.70 -4.25
CA LYS A 69 -16.38 -1.39 -3.61
C LYS A 69 -15.00 -0.82 -3.26
N HIS A 70 -14.07 -1.68 -2.86
CA HIS A 70 -12.70 -1.32 -2.49
C HIS A 70 -11.69 -1.48 -3.66
N GLY A 71 -12.17 -1.39 -4.90
CA GLY A 71 -11.34 -1.18 -6.08
C GLY A 71 -10.74 -2.45 -6.71
N TYR A 72 -11.20 -3.64 -6.34
CA TYR A 72 -10.86 -4.84 -7.13
C TYR A 72 -11.57 -4.78 -8.49
N LEU A 73 -10.82 -5.07 -9.55
CA LEU A 73 -11.32 -5.17 -10.91
C LEU A 73 -11.82 -6.59 -11.18
N ASP A 74 -12.81 -6.76 -12.05
CA ASP A 74 -13.33 -8.11 -12.39
C ASP A 74 -12.25 -8.98 -13.02
N ASP A 75 -11.43 -8.42 -13.91
CA ASP A 75 -10.25 -9.08 -14.49
C ASP A 75 -9.25 -9.62 -13.43
N ASN A 76 -9.38 -9.18 -12.17
CA ASN A 76 -8.53 -9.55 -11.04
C ASN A 76 -9.27 -10.38 -9.97
N ILE A 77 -10.57 -10.65 -10.12
CA ILE A 77 -11.35 -11.52 -9.24
C ILE A 77 -11.74 -12.75 -10.05
N VAL A 78 -11.31 -13.93 -9.62
CA VAL A 78 -11.91 -15.18 -10.08
C VAL A 78 -13.08 -15.50 -9.16
N PHE A 79 -14.30 -15.41 -9.66
CA PHE A 79 -15.51 -15.64 -8.87
C PHE A 79 -16.27 -16.89 -9.35
N ALA A 80 -16.19 -17.96 -8.57
CA ALA A 80 -17.03 -19.13 -8.73
C ALA A 80 -18.17 -19.11 -7.70
N LEU A 81 -19.41 -19.18 -8.19
CA LEU A 81 -20.61 -19.09 -7.38
C LEU A 81 -21.57 -20.21 -7.77
N TRP A 82 -21.65 -21.25 -6.96
CA TRP A 82 -22.70 -22.26 -7.09
C TRP A 82 -24.01 -21.72 -6.50
N HIS A 83 -25.08 -21.58 -7.30
CA HIS A 83 -26.37 -21.04 -6.85
C HIS A 83 -27.59 -21.69 -7.55
N ASN A 84 -27.55 -23.01 -7.68
CA ASN A 84 -28.50 -23.79 -8.47
C ASN A 84 -29.98 -23.65 -8.06
N ASN A 85 -30.81 -23.19 -9.00
CA ASN A 85 -32.25 -22.94 -8.83
C ASN A 85 -32.63 -21.75 -7.93
N ASP A 86 -31.67 -20.88 -7.59
CA ASP A 86 -31.94 -19.65 -6.85
C ASP A 86 -31.71 -18.44 -7.75
N ASP A 87 -32.82 -17.89 -8.26
CA ASP A 87 -32.83 -16.65 -9.05
C ASP A 87 -32.94 -15.40 -8.17
N TYR A 88 -33.03 -15.60 -6.85
CA TYR A 88 -33.11 -14.57 -5.84
C TYR A 88 -32.20 -14.90 -4.65
N ILE A 89 -31.04 -14.25 -4.60
CA ILE A 89 -30.12 -14.31 -3.45
C ILE A 89 -30.11 -12.95 -2.78
N SER A 90 -30.17 -12.93 -1.45
CA SER A 90 -30.20 -11.67 -0.70
C SER A 90 -29.40 -11.76 0.59
N ILE A 91 -28.40 -10.90 0.70
CA ILE A 91 -27.55 -10.67 1.87
C ILE A 91 -28.34 -10.00 2.97
N TYR A 92 -29.26 -9.06 2.68
CA TYR A 92 -30.05 -8.33 3.71
C TYR A 92 -31.57 -8.52 3.59
N GLY A 93 -32.02 -9.41 2.72
CA GLY A 93 -33.41 -9.90 2.59
C GLY A 93 -34.35 -9.08 1.69
N ASN A 94 -33.94 -7.91 1.21
CA ASN A 94 -34.80 -6.94 0.50
C ASN A 94 -34.23 -6.48 -0.85
N HIS A 95 -33.15 -7.11 -1.32
CA HIS A 95 -32.49 -6.82 -2.58
C HIS A 95 -32.05 -8.13 -3.24
N ASN A 96 -32.22 -8.27 -4.55
CA ASN A 96 -31.66 -9.42 -5.29
C ASN A 96 -30.22 -9.09 -5.66
N ASP A 97 -29.29 -9.66 -4.91
CA ASP A 97 -27.86 -9.37 -5.02
C ASP A 97 -27.20 -10.02 -6.24
N LEU A 98 -27.95 -10.81 -7.02
CA LEU A 98 -27.54 -11.21 -8.37
C LEU A 98 -27.68 -10.09 -9.40
N LEU A 99 -28.40 -9.00 -9.08
CA LEU A 99 -28.65 -7.89 -10.00
C LEU A 99 -27.76 -6.67 -9.72
N GLY A 100 -27.08 -6.64 -8.58
CA GLY A 100 -26.19 -5.55 -8.16
C GLY A 100 -25.95 -5.58 -6.64
N PRO A 101 -25.11 -4.68 -6.10
CA PRO A 101 -24.85 -4.64 -4.68
C PRO A 101 -26.09 -4.17 -3.89
N PRO A 102 -26.32 -4.71 -2.69
CA PRO A 102 -27.33 -4.15 -1.80
C PRO A 102 -26.92 -2.74 -1.32
N PRO A 103 -27.88 -1.84 -1.04
CA PRO A 103 -27.59 -0.47 -0.60
C PRO A 103 -26.71 -0.36 0.65
N GLN A 104 -26.71 -1.38 1.51
CA GLN A 104 -25.92 -1.46 2.74
C GLN A 104 -24.42 -1.56 2.46
N ILE A 105 -24.03 -2.29 1.41
CA ILE A 105 -22.63 -2.38 0.97
C ILE A 105 -22.32 -1.21 0.04
N GLY A 106 -23.17 -1.00 -0.97
CA GLY A 106 -22.92 -0.02 -2.04
C GLY A 106 -21.84 -0.50 -3.01
N GLY A 107 -21.20 0.44 -3.71
CA GLY A 107 -20.25 0.15 -4.79
C GLY A 107 -20.86 0.37 -6.18
N PRO A 108 -20.19 -0.10 -7.26
CA PRO A 108 -20.73 0.00 -8.62
C PRO A 108 -22.08 -0.72 -8.73
N ASP A 109 -23.10 -0.05 -9.28
CA ASP A 109 -24.46 -0.57 -9.47
C ASP A 109 -24.52 -1.53 -10.68
N GLU A 110 -23.74 -2.60 -10.60
CA GLU A 110 -23.51 -3.59 -11.64
C GLU A 110 -23.70 -5.00 -11.07
N SER A 111 -24.31 -5.89 -11.86
CA SER A 111 -24.45 -7.31 -11.52
C SER A 111 -23.06 -7.97 -11.38
N PRO A 112 -22.92 -9.05 -10.59
CA PRO A 112 -21.62 -9.66 -10.36
C PRO A 112 -21.11 -10.39 -11.61
N GLU A 113 -19.82 -10.29 -11.90
CA GLU A 113 -19.15 -11.08 -12.92
C GLU A 113 -18.81 -12.44 -12.31
N ILE A 114 -19.68 -13.42 -12.56
CA ILE A 114 -19.49 -14.82 -12.13
C ILE A 114 -18.78 -15.55 -13.26
N ASP A 115 -17.52 -15.92 -13.04
CA ASP A 115 -16.72 -16.67 -14.02
C ASP A 115 -17.22 -18.11 -14.18
N PHE A 116 -17.66 -18.71 -13.07
CA PHE A 116 -18.14 -20.09 -13.03
C PHE A 116 -19.35 -20.23 -12.10
N ASP A 117 -20.47 -20.62 -12.69
CA ASP A 117 -21.66 -21.13 -11.98
C ASP A 117 -21.86 -22.63 -12.24
N GLU A 118 -22.86 -23.26 -11.62
CA GLU A 118 -23.13 -24.69 -11.79
C GLU A 118 -23.49 -25.09 -13.24
N ASN A 119 -23.87 -24.12 -14.08
CA ASN A 119 -24.28 -24.34 -15.48
C ASN A 119 -23.13 -24.04 -16.46
N SER A 120 -22.03 -23.49 -15.97
CA SER A 120 -20.90 -23.05 -16.77
C SER A 120 -20.15 -24.25 -17.35
N PRO A 121 -19.73 -24.19 -18.62
CA PRO A 121 -18.90 -25.24 -19.19
C PRO A 121 -17.53 -25.25 -18.53
N LEU A 122 -17.14 -26.39 -17.93
CA LEU A 122 -15.84 -26.52 -17.28
C LEU A 122 -14.67 -26.43 -18.29
N PRO A 123 -13.52 -25.84 -17.89
CA PRO A 123 -12.32 -25.77 -18.71
C PRO A 123 -11.80 -27.15 -19.16
N ALA A 124 -10.99 -27.17 -20.22
CA ALA A 124 -10.42 -28.42 -20.72
C ALA A 124 -9.50 -29.07 -19.68
N GLY A 125 -9.80 -30.31 -19.28
CA GLY A 125 -9.04 -31.04 -18.26
C GLY A 125 -9.60 -30.92 -16.85
N VAL A 126 -10.61 -30.08 -16.64
CA VAL A 126 -11.37 -29.96 -15.39
C VAL A 126 -12.59 -30.88 -15.47
N SER A 127 -12.75 -31.77 -14.49
CA SER A 127 -13.83 -32.78 -14.51
C SER A 127 -14.91 -32.56 -13.46
N ASP A 128 -14.59 -31.84 -12.39
CA ASP A 128 -15.47 -31.53 -11.26
C ASP A 128 -15.08 -30.18 -10.62
N TRP A 129 -15.76 -29.78 -9.54
CA TRP A 129 -15.51 -28.48 -8.90
C TRP A 129 -14.23 -28.44 -8.04
N ASN A 130 -13.74 -29.60 -7.61
CA ASN A 130 -12.43 -29.70 -6.96
C ASN A 130 -11.30 -29.43 -7.96
N ASP A 131 -11.37 -30.04 -9.15
CA ASP A 131 -10.49 -29.73 -10.28
C ASP A 131 -10.61 -28.26 -10.70
N LEU A 132 -11.82 -27.68 -10.62
CA LEU A 132 -12.05 -26.28 -10.95
C LEU A 132 -11.37 -25.34 -9.95
N LEU A 133 -11.47 -25.63 -8.64
CA LEU A 133 -10.76 -24.85 -7.63
C LEU A 133 -9.25 -24.85 -7.88
N HIS A 134 -8.68 -26.03 -8.17
CA HIS A 134 -7.26 -26.14 -8.52
C HIS A 134 -6.91 -25.34 -9.78
N TYR A 135 -7.75 -25.43 -10.82
CA TYR A 135 -7.58 -24.65 -12.05
C TYR A 135 -7.58 -23.13 -11.77
N CYS A 136 -8.49 -22.65 -10.91
CA CYS A 136 -8.53 -21.23 -10.53
C CYS A 136 -7.29 -20.80 -9.74
N ILE A 137 -6.78 -21.65 -8.85
CA ILE A 137 -5.53 -21.40 -8.11
C ILE A 137 -4.33 -21.34 -9.07
N ASP A 138 -4.22 -22.27 -10.01
CA ASP A 138 -3.18 -22.27 -11.06
C ASP A 138 -3.28 -21.02 -11.94
N TRP A 139 -4.50 -20.57 -12.25
CA TRP A 139 -4.70 -19.33 -12.99
C TRP A 139 -4.14 -18.14 -12.21
N ILE A 140 -4.47 -17.99 -10.91
CA ILE A 140 -3.93 -16.93 -10.06
C ILE A 140 -2.40 -17.02 -9.99
N ALA A 141 -1.83 -18.22 -9.80
CA ALA A 141 -0.39 -18.44 -9.76
C ALA A 141 0.32 -17.99 -11.05
N SER A 142 -0.35 -18.07 -12.20
CA SER A 142 0.20 -17.65 -13.49
C SER A 142 0.09 -16.14 -13.77
N HIS A 143 -0.70 -15.39 -12.98
CA HIS A 143 -0.92 -13.95 -13.17
C HIS A 143 -0.32 -13.09 -12.04
N ALA A 144 -0.35 -13.59 -10.80
CA ALA A 144 0.21 -12.87 -9.65
C ALA A 144 1.74 -12.82 -9.71
N GLY A 145 2.29 -11.62 -9.51
CA GLY A 145 3.73 -11.39 -9.36
C GLY A 145 4.16 -11.30 -7.89
N THR A 146 5.47 -11.37 -7.63
CA THR A 146 6.06 -11.34 -6.28
C THR A 146 5.80 -10.06 -5.47
N ASN A 147 5.24 -9.03 -6.11
CA ASN A 147 4.86 -7.77 -5.48
C ASN A 147 3.35 -7.67 -5.22
N ASP A 148 2.55 -8.57 -5.77
CA ASP A 148 1.09 -8.51 -5.69
C ASP A 148 0.58 -9.09 -4.36
N ASP A 149 -0.63 -8.70 -3.97
CA ASP A 149 -1.35 -9.33 -2.86
C ASP A 149 -2.43 -10.25 -3.43
N VAL A 150 -2.64 -11.40 -2.77
CA VAL A 150 -3.61 -12.40 -3.17
C VAL A 150 -4.55 -12.70 -2.01
N VAL A 151 -5.86 -12.69 -2.27
CA VAL A 151 -6.90 -13.14 -1.33
C VAL A 151 -7.54 -14.41 -1.88
N ILE A 152 -7.58 -15.47 -1.09
CA ILE A 152 -8.31 -16.69 -1.43
C ILE A 152 -9.40 -16.86 -0.37
N TYR A 153 -10.66 -16.86 -0.80
CA TYR A 153 -11.81 -17.09 0.05
C TYR A 153 -12.59 -18.29 -0.46
N ILE A 154 -12.58 -19.38 0.30
CA ILE A 154 -13.32 -20.60 -0.02
C ILE A 154 -14.46 -20.81 0.96
N VAL A 155 -15.63 -21.15 0.42
CA VAL A 155 -16.88 -21.26 1.18
C VAL A 155 -17.57 -22.58 0.84
N ASN A 156 -17.66 -23.48 1.81
CA ASN A 156 -18.44 -24.72 1.71
C ASN A 156 -18.67 -25.37 3.09
N HIS A 157 -19.29 -26.54 3.09
CA HIS A 157 -19.18 -27.53 4.14
C HIS A 157 -17.75 -28.04 4.30
N GLY A 158 -17.45 -28.52 5.51
CA GLY A 158 -16.21 -29.19 5.82
C GLY A 158 -16.44 -30.42 6.67
N GLU A 159 -15.48 -31.32 6.65
CA GLU A 159 -15.47 -32.55 7.44
C GLU A 159 -14.11 -32.76 8.10
N TYR A 160 -14.06 -33.68 9.07
CA TYR A 160 -12.83 -34.10 9.72
C TYR A 160 -12.66 -35.62 9.61
N ASP A 161 -11.60 -36.05 8.94
CA ASP A 161 -11.25 -37.46 8.85
C ASP A 161 -10.51 -37.90 10.11
N ASN A 162 -11.22 -38.59 11.00
CA ASN A 162 -10.67 -39.13 12.25
C ASN A 162 -9.60 -40.22 12.05
N VAL A 163 -9.46 -40.79 10.85
CA VAL A 163 -8.44 -41.80 10.55
C VAL A 163 -7.11 -41.15 10.20
N THR A 164 -7.14 -40.12 9.36
CA THR A 164 -5.93 -39.40 8.92
C THR A 164 -5.60 -38.20 9.81
N GLY A 165 -6.58 -37.69 10.56
CA GLY A 165 -6.49 -36.45 11.33
C GLY A 165 -6.65 -35.18 10.49
N LYS A 166 -7.07 -35.31 9.21
CA LYS A 166 -7.11 -34.20 8.25
C LYS A 166 -8.48 -33.52 8.25
N ALA A 167 -8.50 -32.21 8.12
CA ALA A 167 -9.69 -31.52 7.67
C ALA A 167 -9.88 -31.68 6.15
N LEU A 168 -11.14 -31.72 5.75
CA LEU A 168 -11.56 -31.85 4.36
C LEU A 168 -12.51 -30.71 4.02
N PHE A 169 -12.28 -30.08 2.88
CA PHE A 169 -13.21 -29.14 2.27
C PHE A 169 -14.11 -29.90 1.28
N GLY A 170 -15.43 -29.83 1.46
CA GLY A 170 -16.40 -30.56 0.64
C GLY A 170 -16.82 -29.78 -0.61
N PHE A 171 -17.41 -30.48 -1.59
CA PHE A 171 -18.05 -29.90 -2.76
C PHE A 171 -19.42 -30.56 -3.01
N GLU A 172 -20.36 -29.83 -3.63
CA GLU A 172 -21.72 -30.33 -3.93
C GLU A 172 -21.74 -31.55 -4.87
N ASP A 173 -20.71 -31.71 -5.70
CA ASP A 173 -20.57 -32.88 -6.57
C ASP A 173 -20.10 -34.15 -5.83
N GLY A 174 -19.85 -34.05 -4.52
CA GLY A 174 -19.45 -35.13 -3.64
C GLY A 174 -17.94 -35.40 -3.61
N SER A 175 -17.14 -34.60 -4.33
CA SER A 175 -15.68 -34.60 -4.18
C SER A 175 -15.26 -33.91 -2.87
N SER A 176 -14.00 -34.11 -2.46
CA SER A 176 -13.44 -33.45 -1.28
C SER A 176 -11.96 -33.13 -1.46
N LEU A 177 -11.51 -32.08 -0.77
CA LEU A 177 -10.16 -31.55 -0.83
C LEU A 177 -9.51 -31.61 0.56
N PRO A 178 -8.47 -32.43 0.74
CA PRO A 178 -7.64 -32.41 1.94
C PRO A 178 -6.77 -31.14 2.03
N GLU A 179 -6.57 -30.64 3.25
CA GLU A 179 -5.74 -29.47 3.58
C GLU A 179 -4.33 -29.48 2.98
N ASP A 180 -3.62 -30.62 2.97
CA ASP A 180 -2.25 -30.74 2.42
C ASP A 180 -2.20 -30.66 0.90
N VAL A 181 -3.28 -31.07 0.24
CA VAL A 181 -3.40 -30.92 -1.21
C VAL A 181 -3.64 -29.46 -1.55
N PHE A 182 -4.52 -28.78 -0.81
CA PHE A 182 -4.76 -27.35 -0.98
C PHE A 182 -3.51 -26.51 -0.74
N ASP A 183 -2.76 -26.79 0.34
CA ASP A 183 -1.48 -26.16 0.63
C ASP A 183 -0.51 -26.28 -0.56
N SER A 184 -0.35 -27.50 -1.08
CA SER A 184 0.53 -27.76 -2.23
C SER A 184 0.15 -26.98 -3.51
N TRP A 185 -1.12 -26.57 -3.63
CA TRP A 185 -1.59 -25.75 -4.74
C TRP A 185 -1.23 -24.29 -4.55
N ILE A 186 -1.53 -23.72 -3.37
CA ILE A 186 -1.29 -22.31 -3.09
C ILE A 186 0.21 -21.98 -2.91
N ASP A 187 1.04 -22.98 -2.61
CA ASP A 187 2.51 -22.89 -2.66
C ASP A 187 3.07 -22.43 -4.01
N ASN A 188 2.33 -22.67 -5.09
CA ASN A 188 2.73 -22.25 -6.44
C ASN A 188 2.46 -20.77 -6.71
N ILE A 189 1.73 -20.07 -5.84
CA ILE A 189 1.44 -18.64 -6.00
C ILE A 189 2.60 -17.82 -5.41
N HIS A 190 3.35 -17.14 -6.28
CA HIS A 190 4.44 -16.27 -5.87
C HIS A 190 3.98 -14.83 -5.72
N CYS A 191 3.55 -14.46 -4.52
CA CYS A 191 3.04 -13.13 -4.19
C CYS A 191 3.77 -12.48 -3.01
N ARG A 192 3.58 -11.17 -2.82
CA ARG A 192 4.09 -10.42 -1.66
C ARG A 192 3.42 -10.87 -0.38
N ARG A 193 2.09 -11.00 -0.43
CA ARG A 193 1.26 -11.40 0.70
C ARG A 193 0.07 -12.23 0.21
N MET A 194 -0.28 -13.25 0.98
CA MET A 194 -1.46 -14.06 0.75
C MET A 194 -2.37 -14.04 1.99
N THR A 195 -3.64 -13.75 1.78
CA THR A 195 -4.67 -13.91 2.82
C THR A 195 -5.59 -15.06 2.41
N VAL A 196 -5.65 -16.11 3.22
CA VAL A 196 -6.52 -17.27 2.99
C VAL A 196 -7.62 -17.26 4.04
N LEU A 197 -8.86 -17.27 3.56
CA LEU A 197 -10.08 -17.26 4.36
C LEU A 197 -10.81 -18.57 4.08
N VAL A 198 -10.99 -19.40 5.11
CA VAL A 198 -11.62 -20.73 4.98
C VAL A 198 -12.92 -20.75 5.76
N ASP A 199 -14.04 -20.71 5.04
CA ASP A 199 -15.38 -20.77 5.62
C ASP A 199 -15.97 -22.16 5.48
N ALA A 200 -15.65 -23.02 6.44
CA ALA A 200 -16.11 -24.39 6.51
C ALA A 200 -16.04 -24.93 7.95
N CYS A 201 -16.77 -26.01 8.22
CA CYS A 201 -16.56 -26.79 9.45
C CYS A 201 -15.11 -27.29 9.50
N TYR A 202 -14.52 -27.37 10.70
CA TYR A 202 -13.14 -27.82 10.92
C TYR A 202 -12.07 -26.99 10.20
N SER A 203 -12.41 -25.76 9.81
CA SER A 203 -11.51 -24.86 9.09
C SER A 203 -10.28 -24.46 9.92
N GLY A 204 -10.33 -24.57 11.25
CA GLY A 204 -9.17 -24.31 12.12
C GLY A 204 -8.09 -25.38 11.99
N ASP A 205 -8.48 -26.65 11.87
CA ASP A 205 -7.56 -27.74 11.50
C ASP A 205 -7.03 -27.52 10.08
N PHE A 206 -7.92 -27.15 9.14
CA PHE A 206 -7.55 -26.94 7.72
C PHE A 206 -6.46 -25.88 7.51
N ILE A 207 -6.33 -24.91 8.43
CA ILE A 207 -5.30 -23.85 8.36
C ILE A 207 -4.11 -24.07 9.30
N ASP A 208 -3.95 -25.29 9.84
CA ASP A 208 -2.92 -25.63 10.84
C ASP A 208 -2.92 -24.69 12.06
N ALA A 209 -4.11 -24.33 12.57
CA ALA A 209 -4.18 -23.40 13.70
C ALA A 209 -3.43 -23.94 14.93
N PRO A 210 -2.65 -23.10 15.65
CA PRO A 210 -1.70 -23.55 16.68
C PRO A 210 -2.33 -24.17 17.94
N VAL A 211 -3.66 -24.25 18.00
CA VAL A 211 -4.42 -24.81 19.11
C VAL A 211 -4.86 -26.26 18.81
N ASP A 212 -4.64 -26.77 17.59
CA ASP A 212 -5.22 -28.05 17.16
C ASP A 212 -4.28 -29.26 17.16
N VAL A 213 -4.91 -30.44 17.22
CA VAL A 213 -4.25 -31.76 17.22
C VAL A 213 -4.33 -32.45 15.86
N GLY A 214 -4.83 -31.74 14.85
CA GLY A 214 -4.97 -32.18 13.47
C GLY A 214 -3.64 -32.50 12.77
N PHE A 215 -3.75 -32.98 11.54
CA PHE A 215 -2.61 -33.18 10.67
C PHE A 215 -2.01 -31.81 10.32
N ASP A 216 -0.69 -31.68 10.44
CA ASP A 216 0.04 -30.45 10.11
C ASP A 216 0.39 -30.50 8.62
N SER A 217 -0.35 -29.72 7.83
CA SER A 217 -0.19 -29.66 6.37
C SER A 217 1.05 -28.88 5.95
N GLY A 218 1.48 -27.93 6.77
CA GLY A 218 2.51 -26.97 6.45
C GLY A 218 1.96 -25.65 5.92
N ILE A 219 0.63 -25.47 5.82
CA ILE A 219 0.01 -24.28 5.23
C ILE A 219 0.36 -22.97 5.95
N ASP A 220 0.72 -23.07 7.23
CA ASP A 220 1.19 -21.95 8.02
C ASP A 220 2.73 -21.78 8.00
N SER A 221 3.49 -22.55 7.23
CA SER A 221 4.95 -22.51 7.26
C SER A 221 5.54 -21.27 6.57
N GLU A 222 4.79 -20.70 5.62
CA GLU A 222 5.22 -19.58 4.80
C GLU A 222 5.09 -18.25 5.57
N THR A 223 6.08 -17.39 5.44
CA THR A 223 6.12 -16.12 6.19
C THR A 223 5.26 -15.02 5.59
N ASN A 224 4.67 -15.24 4.41
CA ASN A 224 3.86 -14.24 3.70
C ASN A 224 2.34 -14.48 3.82
N ARG A 225 1.90 -15.38 4.72
CA ARG A 225 0.50 -15.78 4.85
C ARG A 225 -0.20 -15.20 6.09
N ILE A 226 -1.47 -14.83 5.90
CA ILE A 226 -2.45 -14.59 6.96
C ILE A 226 -3.62 -15.55 6.71
N LEU A 227 -3.91 -16.43 7.67
CA LEU A 227 -4.91 -17.48 7.55
C LEU A 227 -6.04 -17.23 8.56
N VAL A 228 -7.29 -17.29 8.11
CA VAL A 228 -8.47 -17.08 8.97
C VAL A 228 -9.46 -18.22 8.74
N SER A 229 -9.90 -18.85 9.81
CA SER A 229 -10.92 -19.90 9.79
C SER A 229 -12.23 -19.41 10.38
N SER A 230 -13.39 -19.88 9.87
CA SER A 230 -14.68 -19.58 10.51
C SER A 230 -14.94 -20.41 11.77
N ALA A 231 -14.22 -21.52 11.94
CA ALA A 231 -14.31 -22.39 13.10
C ALA A 231 -12.94 -22.94 13.54
N GLY A 232 -12.86 -23.49 14.76
CA GLY A 232 -11.75 -24.35 15.19
C GLY A 232 -11.94 -25.80 14.71
N ASN A 233 -11.49 -26.79 15.49
CA ASN A 233 -11.90 -28.19 15.37
C ASN A 233 -13.35 -28.43 15.82
N CYS A 234 -14.30 -27.81 15.11
CA CYS A 234 -15.72 -27.93 15.33
C CYS A 234 -16.52 -27.50 14.10
N ILE A 235 -17.83 -27.64 14.18
CA ILE A 235 -18.74 -27.20 13.12
C ILE A 235 -18.82 -25.67 13.03
N ALA A 236 -18.96 -25.16 11.81
CA ALA A 236 -19.25 -23.77 11.51
C ALA A 236 -20.76 -23.57 11.29
N PHE A 237 -21.24 -22.35 11.47
CA PHE A 237 -22.65 -21.99 11.32
C PHE A 237 -22.86 -20.86 10.31
N SER A 238 -24.03 -20.85 9.68
CA SER A 238 -24.52 -19.79 8.79
C SER A 238 -25.94 -19.38 9.21
N TYR A 239 -26.36 -18.20 8.76
CA TYR A 239 -27.67 -17.60 9.05
C TYR A 239 -28.40 -17.31 7.75
N ALA A 240 -29.71 -17.57 7.73
CA ALA A 240 -30.60 -17.32 6.60
C ALA A 240 -31.98 -16.86 7.11
N GLU A 241 -32.05 -15.68 7.74
CA GLU A 241 -33.34 -15.09 8.12
C GLU A 241 -33.66 -13.83 7.28
N ALA A 242 -34.37 -14.01 6.17
CA ALA A 242 -34.87 -12.90 5.36
C ALA A 242 -36.14 -12.23 5.93
N ASN A 243 -36.12 -11.90 7.22
CA ASN A 243 -37.04 -10.93 7.83
C ASN A 243 -36.31 -9.62 8.20
N GLY A 244 -35.27 -9.26 7.44
CA GLY A 244 -34.56 -7.98 7.55
C GLY A 244 -33.33 -7.96 8.45
N SER A 245 -32.74 -9.12 8.75
CA SER A 245 -31.43 -9.21 9.41
C SER A 245 -30.33 -9.32 8.35
N TRP A 246 -29.91 -10.54 8.01
CA TRP A 246 -28.95 -10.82 6.95
C TRP A 246 -28.87 -12.34 6.66
N ALA A 247 -28.25 -12.72 5.54
CA ALA A 247 -27.89 -14.09 5.20
C ALA A 247 -26.37 -14.18 4.97
N GLY A 248 -25.74 -15.22 5.50
CA GLY A 248 -24.28 -15.37 5.43
C GLY A 248 -23.69 -16.26 6.51
N SER A 249 -22.36 -16.31 6.56
CA SER A 249 -21.60 -17.00 7.60
C SER A 249 -21.73 -16.31 8.95
N LEU A 250 -21.88 -17.08 10.02
CA LEU A 250 -22.01 -16.54 11.37
C LEU A 250 -20.75 -15.77 11.82
N PHE A 251 -19.58 -16.12 11.27
CA PHE A 251 -18.31 -15.43 11.50
C PHE A 251 -17.93 -14.50 10.35
N PHE A 252 -17.94 -14.98 9.10
CA PHE A 252 -17.43 -14.16 8.00
C PHE A 252 -18.34 -13.00 7.65
N HIS A 253 -19.66 -13.08 7.88
CA HIS A 253 -20.54 -11.92 7.67
C HIS A 253 -20.11 -10.71 8.51
N PRO A 254 -20.06 -10.79 9.86
CA PRO A 254 -19.58 -9.66 10.68
C PRO A 254 -18.09 -9.34 10.47
N PHE A 255 -17.26 -10.28 10.02
CA PHE A 255 -15.86 -10.02 9.66
C PHE A 255 -15.76 -9.10 8.45
N PHE A 256 -16.49 -9.40 7.37
CA PHE A 256 -16.52 -8.59 6.17
C PHE A 256 -17.17 -7.22 6.42
N GLU A 257 -18.23 -7.14 7.23
CA GLU A 257 -18.80 -5.85 7.69
C GLU A 257 -17.77 -4.97 8.41
N ALA A 258 -16.99 -5.59 9.31
CA ALA A 258 -15.93 -4.89 10.03
C ALA A 258 -14.83 -4.40 9.08
N LEU A 259 -14.37 -5.25 8.17
CA LEU A 259 -13.37 -4.89 7.17
C LEU A 259 -13.86 -3.74 6.27
N ASP A 260 -15.11 -3.80 5.80
CA ASP A 260 -15.71 -2.73 5.00
C ASP A 260 -15.78 -1.39 5.76
N GLY A 261 -15.83 -1.46 7.10
CA GLY A 261 -15.67 -0.32 8.01
C GLY A 261 -14.25 0.26 8.08
N GLY A 262 -13.27 -0.29 7.36
CA GLY A 262 -11.91 0.22 7.24
C GLY A 262 -10.97 -0.17 8.38
N ILE A 263 -11.20 -1.31 9.04
CA ILE A 263 -10.30 -1.81 10.10
C ILE A 263 -9.37 -2.93 9.60
N SER A 264 -8.33 -3.21 10.38
CA SER A 264 -7.33 -4.25 10.07
C SER A 264 -7.94 -5.66 10.11
N ILE A 265 -7.28 -6.64 9.46
CA ILE A 265 -7.71 -8.06 9.52
C ILE A 265 -7.82 -8.55 10.97
N LYS A 266 -6.87 -8.18 11.83
CA LYS A 266 -6.87 -8.60 13.23
C LYS A 266 -8.06 -8.01 13.98
N ASP A 267 -8.34 -6.73 13.78
CA ASP A 267 -9.45 -6.08 14.46
C ASP A 267 -10.81 -6.59 13.95
N ALA A 268 -10.91 -6.88 12.65
CA ALA A 268 -12.11 -7.50 12.06
C ALA A 268 -12.33 -8.92 12.58
N TYR A 269 -11.25 -9.71 12.70
CA TYR A 269 -11.29 -11.03 13.34
C TYR A 269 -11.78 -10.92 14.79
N GLU A 270 -11.21 -10.02 15.60
CA GLU A 270 -11.61 -9.84 16.99
C GLU A 270 -13.06 -9.35 17.12
N TYR A 271 -13.49 -8.45 16.24
CA TYR A 271 -14.87 -8.01 16.14
C TYR A 271 -15.81 -9.19 15.89
N ALA A 272 -15.56 -9.96 14.83
CA ALA A 272 -16.37 -11.12 14.45
C ALA A 272 -16.39 -12.20 15.54
N CYS A 273 -15.25 -12.48 16.19
CA CYS A 273 -15.19 -13.38 17.35
C CYS A 273 -16.08 -12.92 18.51
N SER A 274 -16.12 -11.61 18.77
CA SER A 274 -16.90 -11.02 19.87
C SER A 274 -18.39 -10.87 19.57
N PHE A 275 -18.78 -10.97 18.30
CA PHE A 275 -20.15 -10.81 17.83
C PHE A 275 -21.08 -11.81 18.51
N ILE A 276 -22.26 -11.36 18.96
CA ILE A 276 -23.32 -12.22 19.50
C ILE A 276 -24.42 -12.28 18.45
N PRO A 277 -24.57 -13.43 17.75
CA PRO A 277 -25.57 -13.55 16.71
C PRO A 277 -27.00 -13.36 17.23
N PRO A 278 -27.92 -12.82 16.41
CA PRO A 278 -29.33 -12.74 16.75
C PRO A 278 -29.87 -14.10 17.20
N GLY A 279 -30.57 -14.14 18.34
CA GLY A 279 -31.12 -15.37 18.91
C GLY A 279 -30.14 -16.21 19.74
N HIS A 280 -28.86 -15.86 19.80
CA HIS A 280 -27.86 -16.52 20.65
C HIS A 280 -27.56 -15.72 21.93
N THR A 281 -27.15 -16.42 22.98
CA THR A 281 -26.69 -15.81 24.25
C THR A 281 -25.17 -15.78 24.38
N GLU A 282 -24.47 -16.48 23.50
CA GLU A 282 -23.02 -16.64 23.48
C GLU A 282 -22.46 -16.00 22.21
N ASN A 283 -21.20 -15.57 22.25
CA ASN A 283 -20.52 -14.98 21.10
C ASN A 283 -19.96 -16.05 20.16
N VAL A 284 -19.52 -15.63 18.97
CA VAL A 284 -18.97 -16.52 17.95
C VAL A 284 -17.77 -17.32 18.46
N THR A 285 -16.89 -16.74 19.30
CA THR A 285 -15.81 -17.51 19.94
C THR A 285 -16.32 -18.72 20.71
N ALA A 286 -17.37 -18.56 21.50
CA ALA A 286 -17.93 -19.66 22.28
C ALA A 286 -18.68 -20.68 21.41
N LEU A 287 -19.28 -20.23 20.29
CA LEU A 287 -20.08 -21.09 19.42
C LEU A 287 -19.22 -21.95 18.47
N GLN A 288 -18.19 -21.37 17.86
CA GLN A 288 -17.40 -22.04 16.82
C GLN A 288 -15.89 -21.79 16.90
N ASN A 289 -15.39 -21.03 17.89
CA ASN A 289 -13.96 -20.82 18.14
C ASN A 289 -13.11 -20.55 16.86
N PRO A 290 -13.44 -19.52 16.05
CA PRO A 290 -12.64 -19.14 14.87
C PRO A 290 -11.16 -18.95 15.23
N GLN A 291 -10.25 -19.16 14.27
CA GLN A 291 -8.81 -19.03 14.48
C GLN A 291 -8.18 -18.05 13.47
N LEU A 292 -7.09 -17.41 13.87
CA LEU A 292 -6.26 -16.55 13.04
C LEU A 292 -4.79 -16.93 13.20
N VAL A 293 -4.14 -17.22 12.09
CA VAL A 293 -2.69 -17.42 12.02
C VAL A 293 -2.07 -16.29 11.20
N ASP A 294 -1.16 -15.53 11.80
CA ASP A 294 -0.48 -14.41 11.13
C ASP A 294 1.03 -14.68 11.08
N LYS A 295 1.51 -15.08 9.90
CA LYS A 295 2.94 -15.32 9.66
C LYS A 295 3.67 -14.08 9.14
N THR A 296 2.92 -13.07 8.71
CA THR A 296 3.44 -11.77 8.24
C THR A 296 3.82 -10.83 9.40
N GLY A 297 3.09 -10.92 10.51
CA GLY A 297 3.17 -9.98 11.63
C GLY A 297 2.44 -8.65 11.40
N GLU A 298 1.67 -8.54 10.31
CA GLU A 298 1.07 -7.29 9.84
C GLU A 298 -0.46 -7.24 10.01
N SER A 299 -1.11 -8.31 10.49
CA SER A 299 -2.58 -8.38 10.57
C SER A 299 -3.23 -7.24 11.37
N LYS A 300 -2.49 -6.58 12.26
CA LYS A 300 -2.95 -5.43 13.06
C LYS A 300 -2.97 -4.09 12.33
N VAL A 301 -2.29 -4.00 11.20
CA VAL A 301 -2.14 -2.74 10.44
C VAL A 301 -2.51 -2.90 8.97
N TYR A 302 -2.75 -4.14 8.53
CA TYR A 302 -3.07 -4.47 7.15
C TYR A 302 -4.53 -4.90 7.01
N THR A 303 -5.15 -4.46 5.92
CA THR A 303 -6.37 -5.01 5.34
C THR A 303 -6.16 -5.21 3.85
N PHE A 304 -6.77 -6.24 3.28
CA PHE A 304 -6.74 -6.47 1.83
C PHE A 304 -7.68 -5.54 1.05
N LEU A 305 -8.39 -4.64 1.74
CA LEU A 305 -9.31 -3.67 1.13
C LEU A 305 -8.65 -2.32 0.78
N ASP A 306 -7.63 -1.87 1.52
CA ASP A 306 -7.02 -0.54 1.31
C ASP A 306 -6.51 -0.32 -0.13
N PRO A 307 -6.83 0.79 -0.82
CA PRO A 307 -6.46 0.99 -2.22
C PRO A 307 -4.95 0.98 -2.42
N LEU A 308 -4.44 0.29 -3.45
CA LEU A 308 -3.03 0.37 -3.84
C LEU A 308 -2.70 1.62 -4.64
N PHE A 309 -3.69 2.21 -5.30
CA PHE A 309 -3.56 3.42 -6.08
C PHE A 309 -4.64 4.40 -5.66
N VAL A 310 -4.24 5.65 -5.48
CA VAL A 310 -5.17 6.73 -5.16
C VAL A 310 -4.83 7.97 -5.97
N TRP A 311 -5.86 8.74 -6.32
CA TRP A 311 -5.76 9.98 -7.07
C TRP A 311 -6.17 11.15 -6.19
N VAL A 312 -5.38 12.21 -6.24
CA VAL A 312 -5.58 13.40 -5.43
C VAL A 312 -5.69 14.61 -6.32
N ASP A 313 -6.80 15.33 -6.22
CA ASP A 313 -7.06 16.58 -6.93
C ASP A 313 -7.92 17.47 -6.03
N ASP A 314 -7.49 18.71 -5.76
CA ASP A 314 -8.22 19.63 -4.87
C ASP A 314 -9.60 20.03 -5.41
N ASP A 315 -9.89 19.74 -6.68
CA ASP A 315 -11.21 19.90 -7.31
C ASP A 315 -12.13 18.67 -7.17
N TYR A 316 -11.66 17.53 -6.64
CA TYR A 316 -12.52 16.36 -6.42
C TYR A 316 -13.58 16.59 -5.34
N ASP A 317 -14.78 16.04 -5.59
CA ASP A 317 -15.92 16.13 -4.69
C ASP A 317 -16.78 14.85 -4.70
N ALA A 318 -17.90 14.87 -3.97
CA ALA A 318 -18.81 13.72 -3.85
C ALA A 318 -19.45 13.23 -5.16
N THR A 319 -19.29 13.97 -6.26
CA THR A 319 -19.74 13.55 -7.59
C THR A 319 -18.64 12.83 -8.38
N THR A 320 -17.40 12.82 -7.87
CA THR A 320 -16.26 12.13 -8.49
C THR A 320 -16.42 10.62 -8.29
N PRO A 321 -16.41 9.80 -9.36
CA PRO A 321 -16.35 8.35 -9.22
C PRO A 321 -15.15 7.94 -8.35
N GLY A 322 -15.37 7.07 -7.38
CA GLY A 322 -14.31 6.66 -6.44
C GLY A 322 -14.07 7.63 -5.27
N TRP A 323 -14.92 8.65 -5.09
CA TRP A 323 -14.79 9.62 -4.01
C TRP A 323 -14.69 8.97 -2.62
N GLN A 324 -13.64 9.34 -1.89
CA GLN A 324 -13.25 8.81 -0.57
C GLN A 324 -12.90 7.32 -0.51
N ILE A 325 -12.81 6.66 -1.66
CA ILE A 325 -12.36 5.27 -1.79
C ILE A 325 -10.94 5.27 -2.35
N ASP A 326 -10.78 5.78 -3.57
CA ASP A 326 -9.50 5.92 -4.26
C ASP A 326 -9.28 7.32 -4.84
N HIS A 327 -10.31 8.19 -4.84
CA HIS A 327 -10.22 9.59 -5.23
C HIS A 327 -10.42 10.51 -4.02
N PHE A 328 -9.46 11.39 -3.76
CA PHE A 328 -9.46 12.27 -2.59
C PHE A 328 -9.16 13.72 -2.98
N SER A 329 -9.77 14.69 -2.32
CA SER A 329 -9.35 16.10 -2.48
C SER A 329 -8.25 16.54 -1.52
N SER A 330 -7.90 15.67 -0.57
CA SER A 330 -6.85 15.92 0.42
C SER A 330 -5.74 14.89 0.28
N LEU A 331 -4.50 15.37 0.18
CA LEU A 331 -3.34 14.51 0.12
C LEU A 331 -3.15 13.74 1.44
N LYS A 332 -3.45 14.36 2.58
CA LYS A 332 -3.40 13.68 3.87
C LYS A 332 -4.37 12.50 3.94
N ASN A 333 -5.59 12.66 3.44
CA ASN A 333 -6.58 11.56 3.43
C ASN A 333 -6.11 10.41 2.52
N ALA A 334 -5.55 10.74 1.36
CA ALA A 334 -4.99 9.76 0.45
C ALA A 334 -3.80 8.99 1.07
N VAL A 335 -2.90 9.68 1.77
CA VAL A 335 -1.78 9.05 2.52
C VAL A 335 -2.30 8.11 3.61
N ASN A 336 -3.39 8.48 4.29
CA ASN A 336 -4.00 7.61 5.30
C ASN A 336 -4.68 6.38 4.67
N ALA A 337 -5.35 6.55 3.52
CA ALA A 337 -6.13 5.50 2.89
C ALA A 337 -5.28 4.49 2.09
N VAL A 338 -4.25 4.96 1.39
CA VAL A 338 -3.46 4.11 0.48
C VAL A 338 -2.78 2.96 1.25
N ALA A 339 -2.87 1.73 0.75
CA ALA A 339 -2.22 0.59 1.40
C ALA A 339 -0.68 0.77 1.43
N PRO A 340 0.03 0.11 2.37
CA PRO A 340 1.49 0.07 2.33
C PRO A 340 2.03 -0.42 0.97
N TYR A 341 3.05 0.28 0.50
CA TYR A 341 3.68 0.20 -0.83
C TYR A 341 2.81 0.67 -2.00
N GLY A 342 1.63 1.25 -1.74
CA GLY A 342 0.80 1.86 -2.76
C GLY A 342 1.36 3.17 -3.31
N ARG A 343 0.68 3.71 -4.33
CA ARG A 343 1.06 4.93 -5.03
C ARG A 343 -0.07 5.96 -5.03
N ILE A 344 0.31 7.19 -4.73
CA ILE A 344 -0.56 8.37 -4.74
C ILE A 344 -0.19 9.23 -5.94
N TYR A 345 -1.15 9.51 -6.81
CA TYR A 345 -1.02 10.46 -7.90
C TYR A 345 -1.63 11.80 -7.49
N VAL A 346 -0.82 12.86 -7.41
CA VAL A 346 -1.24 14.18 -6.94
C VAL A 346 -1.30 15.15 -8.11
N TYR A 347 -2.49 15.50 -8.56
CA TYR A 347 -2.70 16.44 -9.66
C TYR A 347 -2.42 17.89 -9.25
N ASP A 348 -2.21 18.74 -10.26
CA ASP A 348 -2.05 20.19 -10.14
C ASP A 348 -3.10 20.78 -9.20
N GLY A 349 -2.65 21.39 -8.11
CA GLY A 349 -3.53 21.87 -7.04
C GLY A 349 -2.74 22.54 -5.91
N ILE A 350 -3.42 23.18 -4.98
CA ILE A 350 -2.81 23.73 -3.75
C ILE A 350 -3.33 22.97 -2.53
N TYR A 351 -2.43 22.22 -1.90
CA TYR A 351 -2.72 21.40 -0.72
C TYR A 351 -2.16 22.09 0.52
N ASP A 352 -3.05 22.72 1.30
CA ASP A 352 -2.71 23.40 2.56
C ASP A 352 -2.78 22.42 3.75
N GLU A 353 -1.79 21.53 3.79
CA GLU A 353 -1.80 20.36 4.66
C GLU A 353 -0.37 20.03 5.12
N GLU A 354 -0.23 19.60 6.37
CA GLU A 354 0.99 18.91 6.84
C GLU A 354 0.84 17.41 6.56
N ILE A 355 1.82 16.83 5.87
CA ILE A 355 1.76 15.43 5.44
C ILE A 355 2.68 14.58 6.30
N VAL A 356 2.14 13.51 6.90
CA VAL A 356 2.91 12.52 7.65
C VAL A 356 2.87 11.20 6.89
N VAL A 357 4.02 10.70 6.48
CA VAL A 357 4.17 9.41 5.80
C VAL A 357 4.74 8.41 6.79
N ASP A 358 3.90 7.50 7.27
CA ASP A 358 4.22 6.50 8.29
C ASP A 358 4.11 5.05 7.81
N LYS A 359 3.89 4.85 6.51
CA LYS A 359 3.99 3.57 5.80
C LYS A 359 4.73 3.76 4.47
N SER A 360 5.37 2.71 3.99
CA SER A 360 6.08 2.70 2.69
C SER A 360 5.10 3.06 1.56
N MET A 361 5.49 3.91 0.61
CA MET A 361 4.63 4.36 -0.50
C MET A 361 5.38 5.21 -1.53
N VAL A 362 4.73 5.45 -2.67
CA VAL A 362 5.15 6.45 -3.66
C VAL A 362 4.15 7.60 -3.69
N ILE A 363 4.63 8.84 -3.63
CA ILE A 363 3.83 10.05 -3.86
C ILE A 363 4.37 10.76 -5.09
N GLU A 364 3.58 10.77 -6.16
CA GLU A 364 3.97 11.27 -7.47
C GLU A 364 3.09 12.45 -7.90
N GLY A 365 3.71 13.59 -8.15
CA GLY A 365 3.02 14.76 -8.68
C GLY A 365 2.80 14.68 -10.18
N ILE A 366 1.56 14.92 -10.61
CA ILE A 366 1.14 15.07 -12.00
C ILE A 366 0.94 16.55 -12.28
N GLY A 367 1.84 17.13 -13.08
CA GLY A 367 1.94 18.58 -13.27
C GLY A 367 2.88 19.21 -12.24
N THR A 368 2.37 20.15 -11.45
CA THR A 368 3.07 20.98 -10.46
C THR A 368 2.28 21.12 -9.14
N PRO A 369 1.83 20.02 -8.52
CA PRO A 369 1.11 20.08 -7.25
C PRO A 369 1.94 20.81 -6.20
N LYS A 370 1.28 21.71 -5.47
CA LYS A 370 1.91 22.55 -4.46
C LYS A 370 1.38 22.22 -3.07
N ILE A 371 2.22 21.60 -2.26
CA ILE A 371 2.01 21.47 -0.82
C ILE A 371 2.48 22.77 -0.17
N GLN A 372 1.56 23.52 0.43
CA GLN A 372 1.84 24.83 1.00
C GLN A 372 1.39 24.88 2.46
N THR A 373 2.29 25.09 3.40
CA THR A 373 1.95 25.01 4.84
C THR A 373 2.63 26.10 5.67
N GLY A 374 1.95 26.50 6.74
CA GLY A 374 2.50 27.39 7.76
C GLY A 374 3.46 26.71 8.76
N GLY A 375 3.62 25.39 8.70
CA GLY A 375 4.48 24.58 9.56
C GLY A 375 5.41 23.67 8.75
N ASP A 376 5.39 22.37 9.03
CA ASP A 376 6.19 21.34 8.36
C ASP A 376 5.49 20.82 7.10
N GLY A 377 6.22 20.65 6.00
CA GLY A 377 5.71 20.15 4.72
C GLY A 377 5.39 18.67 4.75
N ILE A 378 6.42 17.83 4.53
CA ILE A 378 6.29 16.36 4.53
C ILE A 378 7.19 15.77 5.60
N PHE A 379 6.63 14.96 6.48
CA PHE A 379 7.35 14.24 7.52
C PHE A 379 7.33 12.72 7.26
N ILE A 380 8.47 12.18 6.86
CA ILE A 380 8.67 10.76 6.55
C ILE A 380 9.21 10.02 7.78
N LYS A 381 8.46 9.00 8.19
CA LYS A 381 8.73 8.12 9.34
C LYS A 381 8.78 6.63 8.98
N ALA A 382 8.59 6.30 7.71
CA ALA A 382 8.67 4.94 7.19
C ALA A 382 9.80 4.76 6.19
N ASP A 383 10.27 3.52 6.09
CA ASP A 383 11.24 3.08 5.10
C ASP A 383 10.60 2.94 3.71
N ASP A 384 11.42 2.89 2.66
CA ASP A 384 10.99 2.61 1.29
C ASP A 384 9.90 3.58 0.79
N VAL A 385 10.19 4.88 0.91
CA VAL A 385 9.32 5.99 0.46
C VAL A 385 9.93 6.72 -0.73
N GLU A 386 9.13 6.98 -1.76
CA GLU A 386 9.53 7.77 -2.91
C GLU A 386 8.63 9.01 -3.07
N LEU A 387 9.25 10.19 -3.13
CA LEU A 387 8.59 11.45 -3.47
C LEU A 387 9.04 11.90 -4.84
N ILE A 388 8.11 12.11 -5.77
CA ILE A 388 8.39 12.44 -7.16
C ILE A 388 7.63 13.70 -7.58
N ASN A 389 8.33 14.67 -8.16
CA ASN A 389 7.74 15.83 -8.83
C ASN A 389 6.75 16.66 -7.96
N LEU A 390 7.12 16.91 -6.71
CA LEU A 390 6.32 17.73 -5.78
C LEU A 390 6.89 19.13 -5.61
N THR A 391 6.04 20.15 -5.46
CA THR A 391 6.45 21.47 -5.00
C THR A 391 6.05 21.66 -3.54
N ILE A 392 7.02 21.87 -2.67
CA ILE A 392 6.85 22.05 -1.23
C ILE A 392 7.26 23.48 -0.84
N ASP A 393 6.30 24.21 -0.29
CA ASP A 393 6.43 25.56 0.26
C ASP A 393 6.03 25.53 1.74
N ALA A 394 7.02 25.39 2.61
CA ALA A 394 6.81 25.20 4.04
C ALA A 394 7.55 26.29 4.82
N LYS A 395 7.12 26.58 6.05
CA LYS A 395 7.75 27.62 6.87
C LYS A 395 8.82 27.07 7.80
N ASP A 396 8.58 25.91 8.40
CA ASP A 396 9.47 25.32 9.40
C ASP A 396 10.43 24.33 8.72
N ASN A 397 10.00 23.14 8.37
CA ASN A 397 10.79 22.19 7.59
C ASN A 397 10.07 21.82 6.28
N GLY A 398 10.79 21.76 5.16
CA GLY A 398 10.21 21.34 3.88
C GLY A 398 9.92 19.84 3.86
N ILE A 399 10.98 19.04 3.94
CA ILE A 399 10.89 17.58 4.01
C ILE A 399 11.74 17.08 5.19
N ILE A 400 11.15 16.29 6.07
CA ILE A 400 11.82 15.69 7.24
C ILE A 400 11.94 14.18 7.03
N LEU A 401 13.14 13.63 7.20
CA LEU A 401 13.42 12.20 7.27
C LEU A 401 13.89 11.88 8.69
N GLN A 402 13.20 10.99 9.39
CA GLN A 402 13.56 10.63 10.76
C GLN A 402 13.57 9.12 10.97
N HIS A 403 14.75 8.56 11.25
CA HIS A 403 14.92 7.12 11.52
C HIS A 403 14.47 6.22 10.37
N VAL A 404 14.78 6.61 9.13
CA VAL A 404 14.32 5.90 7.92
C VAL A 404 15.45 5.36 7.04
N HIS A 405 15.11 4.36 6.23
CA HIS A 405 15.93 3.71 5.24
C HIS A 405 15.31 3.83 3.83
N ASN A 406 16.15 3.90 2.81
CA ASN A 406 15.73 3.79 1.40
C ASN A 406 14.69 4.82 0.93
N VAL A 407 14.81 6.08 1.36
CA VAL A 407 13.92 7.16 0.89
C VAL A 407 14.50 7.86 -0.33
N SER A 408 13.69 8.12 -1.36
CA SER A 408 14.10 8.85 -2.56
C SER A 408 13.27 10.12 -2.76
N ILE A 409 13.95 11.25 -2.93
CA ILE A 409 13.35 12.56 -3.26
C ILE A 409 13.80 12.94 -4.67
N LEU A 410 12.88 12.83 -5.63
CA LEU A 410 13.15 12.97 -7.06
C LEU A 410 12.36 14.14 -7.65
N GLN A 411 13.05 15.03 -8.36
CA GLN A 411 12.41 16.13 -9.09
C GLN A 411 11.55 17.06 -8.22
N CYS A 412 11.84 17.15 -6.92
CA CYS A 412 11.07 17.98 -6.00
C CYS A 412 11.64 19.41 -5.94
N ASN A 413 10.75 20.37 -5.74
CA ASN A 413 11.08 21.77 -5.50
C ASN A 413 10.75 22.12 -4.04
N VAL A 414 11.76 22.42 -3.22
CA VAL A 414 11.56 22.69 -1.79
C VAL A 414 12.02 24.10 -1.44
N SER A 415 11.13 24.91 -0.87
CA SER A 415 11.42 26.31 -0.61
C SER A 415 10.75 26.94 0.61
N ASN A 416 11.28 28.11 1.00
CA ASN A 416 10.81 28.99 2.07
C ASN A 416 10.84 28.42 3.50
N ALA A 417 11.45 27.24 3.70
CA ALA A 417 11.53 26.58 5.00
C ALA A 417 12.75 27.04 5.81
N ALA A 418 12.72 26.92 7.13
CA ALA A 418 13.93 27.06 7.94
C ALA A 418 14.95 25.96 7.60
N LEU A 419 14.51 24.72 7.39
CA LEU A 419 15.30 23.63 6.80
C LEU A 419 14.59 23.08 5.56
N GLY A 420 15.20 23.14 4.39
CA GLY A 420 14.59 22.64 3.15
C GLY A 420 14.38 21.13 3.23
N VAL A 421 15.47 20.36 3.28
CA VAL A 421 15.44 18.92 3.57
C VAL A 421 16.23 18.66 4.85
N TYR A 422 15.60 18.04 5.84
CA TYR A 422 16.21 17.72 7.12
C TYR A 422 16.19 16.21 7.37
N SER A 423 17.37 15.60 7.41
CA SER A 423 17.54 14.17 7.68
C SER A 423 18.18 13.94 9.04
N ILE A 424 17.58 13.05 9.83
CA ILE A 424 18.05 12.64 11.16
C ILE A 424 18.10 11.11 11.20
N ASN A 425 19.26 10.54 11.55
CA ASN A 425 19.41 9.11 11.78
C ASN A 425 18.91 8.23 10.60
N SER A 426 19.09 8.69 9.36
CA SER A 426 18.56 8.02 8.18
C SER A 426 19.68 7.51 7.28
N ILE A 427 19.45 6.41 6.55
CA ILE A 427 20.49 5.70 5.81
C ILE A 427 20.00 5.32 4.40
N ASN A 428 20.91 5.27 3.42
CA ASN A 428 20.62 4.83 2.04
C ASN A 428 19.52 5.64 1.34
N CYS A 429 19.46 6.94 1.56
CA CYS A 429 18.45 7.80 0.94
C CYS A 429 19.04 8.63 -0.22
N SER A 430 18.19 9.17 -1.09
CA SER A 430 18.62 9.96 -2.24
C SER A 430 17.85 11.28 -2.40
N ILE A 431 18.55 12.29 -2.92
CA ILE A 431 17.97 13.56 -3.37
C ILE A 431 18.50 13.81 -4.78
N GLU A 432 17.63 13.71 -5.76
CA GLU A 432 18.02 13.70 -7.17
C GLU A 432 17.19 14.65 -8.01
N ASN A 433 17.84 15.30 -8.98
CA ASN A 433 17.21 16.18 -9.95
C ASN A 433 16.28 17.25 -9.33
N SER A 434 16.56 17.65 -8.09
CA SER A 434 15.68 18.46 -7.26
C SER A 434 16.20 19.89 -7.13
N SER A 435 15.30 20.84 -6.83
CA SER A 435 15.67 22.24 -6.57
C SER A 435 15.35 22.63 -5.13
N ILE A 436 16.39 22.92 -4.34
CA ILE A 436 16.27 23.26 -2.92
C ILE A 436 16.71 24.71 -2.71
N TYR A 437 15.76 25.62 -2.50
CA TYR A 437 16.03 27.06 -2.61
C TYR A 437 15.28 27.97 -1.65
N LYS A 438 15.88 29.12 -1.33
CA LYS A 438 15.29 30.12 -0.41
C LYS A 438 14.93 29.57 0.98
N ASN A 439 15.65 28.56 1.45
CA ASN A 439 15.49 28.03 2.79
C ASN A 439 16.51 28.65 3.75
N GLY A 440 16.36 28.44 5.06
CA GLY A 440 17.38 28.78 6.05
C GLY A 440 18.67 27.97 5.79
N LYS A 441 18.56 26.65 5.87
CA LYS A 441 19.53 25.69 5.31
C LYS A 441 18.86 24.91 4.19
N GLY A 442 19.57 24.66 3.09
CA GLY A 442 19.04 23.89 1.97
C GLY A 442 18.81 22.43 2.35
N ILE A 443 19.90 21.67 2.51
CA ILE A 443 19.89 20.27 2.92
C ILE A 443 20.69 20.14 4.22
N TYR A 444 20.14 19.46 5.23
CA TYR A 444 20.81 19.19 6.48
C TYR A 444 20.81 17.69 6.80
N LEU A 445 22.00 17.06 6.76
CA LEU A 445 22.23 15.67 7.12
C LEU A 445 22.83 15.58 8.53
N SER A 446 22.06 15.07 9.48
CA SER A 446 22.48 14.84 10.87
C SER A 446 22.48 13.34 11.17
N ASN A 447 23.63 12.79 11.55
CA ASN A 447 23.84 11.35 11.76
C ASN A 447 23.22 10.49 10.63
N SER A 448 23.40 10.93 9.39
CA SER A 448 22.77 10.34 8.22
C SER A 448 23.85 9.90 7.23
N SER A 449 23.77 8.66 6.74
CA SER A 449 24.89 8.02 6.04
C SER A 449 24.44 7.34 4.75
N ASN A 450 25.39 7.15 3.83
CA ASN A 450 25.14 6.57 2.50
C ASN A 450 24.08 7.33 1.69
N PHE A 451 23.94 8.64 1.88
CA PHE A 451 23.09 9.47 1.03
C PHE A 451 23.69 9.67 -0.35
N ILE A 452 22.84 9.78 -1.36
CA ILE A 452 23.20 10.23 -2.71
C ILE A 452 22.48 11.55 -2.99
N ILE A 453 23.22 12.64 -3.14
CA ILE A 453 22.69 13.94 -3.58
C ILE A 453 23.27 14.21 -4.96
N ARG A 454 22.44 14.15 -6.01
CA ARG A 454 22.95 14.31 -7.38
C ARG A 454 22.07 15.13 -8.31
N ASN A 455 22.71 15.71 -9.33
CA ASN A 455 22.04 16.46 -10.42
C ASN A 455 21.07 17.54 -9.92
N SER A 456 21.30 18.06 -8.72
CA SER A 456 20.36 18.93 -8.02
C SER A 456 20.86 20.37 -7.99
N THR A 457 19.94 21.32 -7.88
CA THR A 457 20.25 22.73 -7.74
C THR A 457 19.94 23.21 -6.32
N ILE A 458 20.97 23.66 -5.60
CA ILE A 458 20.87 24.12 -4.22
C ILE A 458 21.25 25.59 -4.18
N LEU A 459 20.25 26.49 -4.09
CA LEU A 459 20.51 27.92 -4.31
C LEU A 459 19.81 28.89 -3.37
N ASN A 460 20.47 30.03 -3.11
CA ASN A 460 19.91 31.15 -2.34
C ASN A 460 19.39 30.74 -0.95
N ASN A 461 20.00 29.75 -0.30
CA ASN A 461 19.68 29.42 1.09
C ASN A 461 20.44 30.38 2.03
N ALA A 462 19.76 30.84 3.08
CA ALA A 462 20.21 31.97 3.91
C ALA A 462 21.52 31.68 4.67
N TYR A 463 21.75 30.43 5.08
CA TYR A 463 22.94 30.00 5.81
C TYR A 463 23.79 29.04 4.99
N PHE A 464 23.37 27.78 4.88
CA PHE A 464 24.14 26.75 4.21
C PHE A 464 23.35 26.17 3.05
N GLY A 465 24.03 25.89 1.94
CA GLY A 465 23.45 25.08 0.87
C GLY A 465 23.23 23.66 1.36
N ILE A 466 24.31 22.99 1.76
CA ILE A 466 24.30 21.64 2.32
C ILE A 466 25.11 21.64 3.63
N GLU A 467 24.56 21.09 4.69
CA GLU A 467 25.26 20.82 5.94
C GLU A 467 25.31 19.30 6.20
N ILE A 468 26.50 18.80 6.53
CA ILE A 468 26.73 17.40 6.91
C ILE A 468 27.37 17.39 8.30
N SER A 469 26.68 16.82 9.28
CA SER A 469 27.11 16.89 10.68
C SER A 469 26.79 15.62 11.47
N HIS A 470 27.21 15.60 12.75
CA HIS A 470 26.92 14.53 13.70
C HIS A 470 27.28 13.11 13.22
N ALA A 471 28.53 12.89 12.82
CA ALA A 471 29.05 11.58 12.38
C ALA A 471 28.37 10.99 11.14
N SER A 472 27.87 11.85 10.25
CA SER A 472 27.33 11.48 8.93
C SER A 472 28.44 10.97 8.00
N LYS A 473 28.29 9.77 7.43
CA LYS A 473 29.38 9.08 6.71
C LYS A 473 29.00 8.61 5.31
N ASN A 474 30.02 8.48 4.46
CA ASN A 474 29.93 7.85 3.15
C ASN A 474 28.85 8.43 2.23
N ASN A 475 28.49 9.70 2.42
CA ASN A 475 27.54 10.38 1.55
C ASN A 475 28.24 10.80 0.25
N LEU A 476 27.53 10.72 -0.88
CA LEU A 476 27.98 11.16 -2.19
C LEU A 476 27.19 12.41 -2.60
N ILE A 477 27.89 13.51 -2.82
CA ILE A 477 27.34 14.71 -3.45
C ILE A 477 27.99 14.84 -4.82
N GLU A 478 27.21 14.72 -5.88
CA GLU A 478 27.75 14.77 -7.24
C GLU A 478 26.93 15.56 -8.27
N SER A 479 27.63 16.18 -9.23
CA SER A 479 27.00 16.85 -10.37
C SER A 479 25.94 17.90 -10.00
N CYS A 480 26.05 18.51 -8.81
CA CYS A 480 25.12 19.52 -8.31
C CYS A 480 25.57 20.95 -8.63
N ASN A 481 24.61 21.85 -8.76
CA ASN A 481 24.83 23.30 -8.83
C ASN A 481 24.51 23.94 -7.48
N ILE A 482 25.54 24.25 -6.69
CA ILE A 482 25.44 24.82 -5.34
C ILE A 482 25.78 26.31 -5.41
N MET A 483 24.77 27.19 -5.38
CA MET A 483 24.93 28.58 -5.81
C MET A 483 24.39 29.60 -4.80
N TYR A 484 25.14 30.69 -4.58
CA TYR A 484 24.68 31.87 -3.84
C TYR A 484 24.06 31.59 -2.46
N ASN A 485 24.57 30.56 -1.75
CA ASN A 485 24.18 30.28 -0.38
C ASN A 485 24.97 31.19 0.58
N GLY A 486 24.34 31.64 1.66
CA GLY A 486 24.81 32.80 2.44
C GLY A 486 26.20 32.68 3.07
N ILE A 487 26.41 31.66 3.93
CA ILE A 487 27.68 31.45 4.63
C ILE A 487 28.55 30.44 3.88
N TYR A 488 28.04 29.24 3.63
CA TYR A 488 28.74 28.19 2.88
C TYR A 488 27.80 27.51 1.89
N GLY A 489 28.31 27.14 0.71
CA GLY A 489 27.62 26.19 -0.16
C GLY A 489 27.57 24.81 0.46
N LEU A 490 28.64 24.40 1.13
CA LEU A 490 28.78 23.12 1.81
C LEU A 490 29.52 23.30 3.14
N TYR A 491 28.97 22.76 4.22
CA TYR A 491 29.52 22.83 5.57
C TYR A 491 29.59 21.42 6.19
N ILE A 492 30.79 20.89 6.39
CA ILE A 492 31.01 19.54 6.95
C ILE A 492 31.76 19.62 8.29
N ILE A 493 31.15 19.07 9.34
CA ILE A 493 31.64 19.15 10.73
C ILE A 493 31.34 17.88 11.55
N GLN A 494 31.85 17.84 12.79
CA GLN A 494 31.48 16.87 13.83
C GLN A 494 31.66 15.40 13.40
N ASP A 495 32.91 15.03 13.08
CA ASP A 495 33.31 13.66 12.74
C ASP A 495 32.58 13.03 11.53
N SER A 496 32.04 13.90 10.66
CA SER A 496 31.36 13.49 9.42
C SER A 496 32.39 13.19 8.33
N THR A 497 32.70 11.91 8.13
CA THR A 497 33.89 11.43 7.40
C THR A 497 33.54 10.49 6.25
N GLY A 498 34.46 10.32 5.30
CA GLY A 498 34.27 9.39 4.17
C GLY A 498 33.27 9.89 3.12
N ASN A 499 32.82 11.14 3.21
CA ASN A 499 31.93 11.75 2.24
C ASN A 499 32.71 12.12 0.97
N LYS A 500 32.06 12.02 -0.19
CA LYS A 500 32.63 12.30 -1.52
C LYS A 500 31.89 13.46 -2.16
N ILE A 501 32.63 14.48 -2.58
CA ILE A 501 32.09 15.72 -3.17
C ILE A 501 32.67 15.88 -4.56
N TRP A 502 31.96 15.38 -5.56
CA TRP A 502 32.49 15.11 -6.88
C TRP A 502 31.76 15.85 -7.99
N HIS A 503 32.47 16.54 -8.88
CA HIS A 503 31.88 17.18 -10.07
C HIS A 503 30.78 18.23 -9.78
N ASN A 504 30.83 18.88 -8.63
CA ASN A 504 29.87 19.92 -8.25
C ASN A 504 30.35 21.32 -8.66
N ASN A 505 29.40 22.16 -9.08
CA ASN A 505 29.63 23.57 -9.34
C ASN A 505 29.28 24.40 -8.10
N PHE A 506 30.27 25.06 -7.51
CA PHE A 506 30.05 26.04 -6.45
C PHE A 506 30.21 27.44 -7.01
N ILE A 507 29.13 28.23 -6.96
CA ILE A 507 29.10 29.57 -7.58
C ILE A 507 28.67 30.59 -6.55
N GLY A 508 29.52 31.60 -6.30
CA GLY A 508 29.20 32.68 -5.36
C GLY A 508 29.05 32.24 -3.90
N ASN A 509 29.71 31.14 -3.51
CA ASN A 509 29.82 30.63 -2.14
C ASN A 509 31.09 29.79 -1.98
N THR A 510 31.46 29.46 -0.74
CA THR A 510 32.61 28.61 -0.40
C THR A 510 32.19 27.33 0.32
N ALA A 511 33.09 26.35 0.45
CA ALA A 511 32.90 25.13 1.22
C ALA A 511 33.81 25.13 2.45
N TYR A 512 33.37 24.50 3.54
CA TYR A 512 34.16 24.32 4.75
C TYR A 512 34.06 22.87 5.19
N ASP A 513 35.21 22.27 5.48
CA ASP A 513 35.31 20.87 5.88
C ASP A 513 36.42 20.70 6.94
N SER A 514 36.02 20.39 8.17
CA SER A 514 36.93 20.10 9.27
C SER A 514 37.18 18.61 9.50
N CYS A 515 36.66 17.76 8.60
CA CYS A 515 36.59 16.31 8.79
C CYS A 515 37.39 15.50 7.73
N ASN A 516 38.16 16.15 6.86
CA ASN A 516 39.03 15.52 5.84
C ASN A 516 38.26 14.61 4.85
N ASN A 517 37.23 15.15 4.20
CA ASN A 517 36.44 14.45 3.18
C ASN A 517 37.09 14.56 1.79
N ASP A 518 36.58 13.77 0.83
CA ASP A 518 37.18 13.64 -0.50
C ASP A 518 36.53 14.62 -1.52
N PHE A 519 37.34 15.51 -2.08
CA PHE A 519 36.96 16.49 -3.11
C PHE A 519 37.72 16.21 -4.40
N ASN A 520 37.02 15.92 -5.51
CA ASN A 520 37.68 15.54 -6.77
C ASN A 520 38.11 16.73 -7.65
N SER A 521 37.94 17.97 -7.19
CA SER A 521 38.40 19.17 -7.89
C SER A 521 39.23 20.03 -6.95
N LYS A 522 40.20 20.78 -7.51
CA LYS A 522 40.92 21.82 -6.77
C LYS A 522 39.94 22.93 -6.44
N TYR A 523 39.29 22.77 -5.31
CA TYR A 523 38.38 23.75 -4.76
C TYR A 523 39.22 24.85 -4.10
N GLU A 524 39.20 26.06 -4.66
CA GLU A 524 40.14 27.14 -4.30
C GLU A 524 40.01 27.61 -2.84
N ASP A 525 38.92 27.28 -2.14
CA ASP A 525 38.60 27.80 -0.81
C ASP A 525 37.97 26.76 0.15
N VAL A 526 38.48 25.52 0.24
CA VAL A 526 38.11 24.65 1.38
C VAL A 526 38.91 25.14 2.57
N LYS A 527 38.25 25.86 3.49
CA LYS A 527 38.85 26.21 4.78
C LYS A 527 38.58 25.06 5.74
N GLY A 528 39.66 24.49 6.30
CA GLY A 528 39.60 23.51 7.40
C GLY A 528 39.68 24.18 8.75
#